data_AF-A0A4V6EU56-F1
#
_entry.id   AF-A0A4V6EU56-F1
#
_cell.length_a   1.000
_cell.length_b   1.000
_cell.length_c   1.000
_cell.angle_alpha   90.00
_cell.angle_beta   90.00
_cell.angle_gamma   90.00
#
_symmetry.space_group_name_H-M   'P 1'
#
loop_
_entity.id
_entity.type
_entity.pdbx_description
1 polymer ?
#
loop_
_entity_poly.entity_id
_entity_poly.type
_entity_poly.pdbx_seq_one_letter_code
_entity_poly.pdbx_strand_id
1 'polypeptide(L)'
;MTISTASTTAEPVKRDRASPSPSSSNSPWPAVDETEIKLPRLDADPDATNTSTSDQASSPAARQGEVTILNGFHLPLNEQVFKTFFQYAHDRHNVFLRRKQGAPQEEWTRDPVLSSTKFANVYRVLDRSTQYVLTQVVQDGPQELEEVCFRIFLFRSFARIGTYEVIKSALGGPPTLQGFSPAAYENILMPHIGAGKPVYGSSYFIPAPKEFRTQYPFQSTLRLVQLMIGTQLPSKLVGLHHMRDAHALLTTFPSLGPFLAMQLLLDLNLSEHFDFSEEEFAACGPGSRNCLVDIFGKFVSGFELEAMRWIQDNQDHYWEKYGITDVPHLCPTRKPGLNVVDIEHTLCEVFKYRRAKRRMEATATAKRGKRARLSPGCASSVAASAVTVSPRTIKQEDDQDGVDGLDFERIRSNGSKTSSSTTDKVRTFAASGDTITGHLPTKWLAPRPAEAYERPPPIDRSEEVYEVSHIVAITPTHSKCLVRWKGFGPEDDTWENTDELVSGGASEAVEEFMTWINGVRDEIGRMLDAEKQQRLELEKMSAQSLMDDSRKRTSMRRSGMGLPFANLPLRLPF
;
A
#
# COMPACT_ATOMS: atom_id res chain seq x y z
N MET A 1 52.12 -2.74 -71.06
CA MET A 1 52.10 -1.54 -71.94
C MET A 1 51.21 -0.49 -71.30
N THR A 2 51.75 0.72 -71.13
CA THR A 2 51.09 2.05 -71.11
C THR A 2 49.57 2.22 -70.87
N ILE A 3 49.24 3.06 -69.85
CA ILE A 3 48.34 4.25 -69.89
C ILE A 3 46.82 3.96 -70.11
N SER A 4 45.88 4.35 -69.23
CA SER A 4 45.43 5.75 -69.05
C SER A 4 44.56 6.04 -67.81
N THR A 5 44.37 7.35 -67.53
CA THR A 5 43.61 8.03 -66.46
C THR A 5 42.07 8.03 -66.72
N ALA A 6 41.14 8.47 -65.84
CA ALA A 6 41.14 9.46 -64.75
C ALA A 6 40.01 9.19 -63.69
N SER A 7 40.11 9.65 -62.42
CA SER A 7 39.40 10.82 -61.81
C SER A 7 37.84 10.75 -61.86
N THR A 8 36.99 10.99 -60.85
CA THR A 8 37.02 11.50 -59.44
C THR A 8 35.64 11.16 -58.79
N THR A 9 35.29 11.31 -57.49
CA THR A 9 35.82 12.06 -56.33
C THR A 9 35.54 11.34 -54.99
N ALA A 10 35.91 11.98 -53.87
CA ALA A 10 35.87 11.58 -52.46
C ALA A 10 34.56 11.79 -51.68
N GLU A 11 34.35 10.98 -50.64
CA GLU A 11 33.74 11.35 -49.34
C GLU A 11 34.42 10.57 -48.17
N PRO A 12 34.33 11.01 -46.90
CA PRO A 12 35.40 10.80 -45.93
C PRO A 12 35.25 9.64 -44.92
N VAL A 13 36.40 9.11 -44.51
CA VAL A 13 36.60 8.06 -43.48
C VAL A 13 36.40 8.57 -42.05
N LYS A 14 35.78 7.75 -41.17
CA LYS A 14 35.94 7.86 -39.70
C LYS A 14 36.25 6.51 -39.03
N ARG A 15 37.56 6.30 -38.84
CA ARG A 15 38.29 5.53 -37.81
C ARG A 15 37.54 4.42 -37.03
N ASP A 16 38.05 3.21 -37.20
CA ASP A 16 37.95 2.11 -36.22
C ASP A 16 38.62 2.44 -34.87
N ARG A 17 38.11 1.83 -33.78
CA ARG A 17 38.97 1.34 -32.69
C ARG A 17 38.33 0.20 -31.88
N ALA A 18 38.86 -1.00 -32.11
CA ALA A 18 39.03 -2.17 -31.21
C ALA A 18 37.99 -2.48 -30.10
N SER A 19 37.46 -3.70 -30.14
CA SER A 19 36.83 -4.42 -29.02
C SER A 19 37.82 -4.70 -27.87
N PRO A 20 37.30 -4.97 -26.66
CA PRO A 20 37.53 -6.31 -26.09
C PRO A 20 36.28 -6.99 -25.50
N SER A 21 36.49 -8.24 -25.07
CA SER A 21 35.55 -9.32 -24.72
C SER A 21 34.50 -9.05 -23.63
N PRO A 22 33.40 -9.84 -23.57
CA PRO A 22 32.32 -9.66 -22.59
C PRO A 22 32.57 -10.39 -21.26
N SER A 23 32.37 -9.68 -20.14
CA SER A 23 32.07 -10.29 -18.84
C SER A 23 30.58 -10.13 -18.53
N SER A 24 29.88 -11.24 -18.37
CA SER A 24 28.42 -11.26 -18.19
C SER A 24 28.02 -11.14 -16.72
N SER A 25 27.44 -10.00 -16.33
CA SER A 25 26.67 -9.83 -15.09
C SER A 25 25.19 -9.75 -15.44
N ASN A 26 24.47 -10.88 -15.35
CA ASN A 26 23.02 -10.92 -15.57
C ASN A 26 22.28 -10.72 -14.24
N SER A 27 21.94 -9.47 -13.91
CA SER A 27 20.93 -9.18 -12.87
C SER A 27 19.53 -9.30 -13.49
N PRO A 28 18.61 -10.12 -12.94
CA PRO A 28 17.28 -10.33 -13.51
C PRO A 28 16.17 -9.42 -12.93
N TRP A 29 16.52 -8.46 -12.06
CA TRP A 29 15.55 -7.57 -11.42
C TRP A 29 15.10 -6.44 -12.36
N PRO A 30 13.81 -6.04 -12.35
CA PRO A 30 13.40 -4.82 -13.02
C PRO A 30 14.01 -3.62 -12.30
N ALA A 31 14.68 -2.73 -13.04
CA ALA A 31 15.24 -1.51 -12.49
C ALA A 31 14.13 -0.67 -11.81
N VAL A 32 14.22 -0.56 -10.49
CA VAL A 32 13.55 0.50 -9.73
C VAL A 32 14.29 1.80 -10.03
N ASP A 33 13.59 2.92 -10.08
CA ASP A 33 14.15 4.23 -10.43
C ASP A 33 15.09 4.73 -9.31
N GLU A 34 16.36 4.35 -9.40
CA GLU A 34 17.45 4.75 -8.49
C GLU A 34 17.77 6.23 -8.66
N THR A 35 16.92 7.06 -8.05
CA THR A 35 17.32 8.41 -7.67
C THR A 35 18.13 8.33 -6.40
N GLU A 36 19.45 8.24 -6.54
CA GLU A 36 20.42 8.38 -5.45
C GLU A 36 20.18 9.69 -4.68
N ILE A 37 19.39 9.63 -3.61
CA ILE A 37 19.44 10.64 -2.57
C ILE A 37 20.62 10.27 -1.68
N LYS A 38 21.75 10.98 -1.87
CA LYS A 38 22.84 10.96 -0.91
C LYS A 38 22.33 11.51 0.42
N LEU A 39 21.86 10.61 1.27
CA LEU A 39 21.63 10.88 2.68
C LEU A 39 22.93 11.44 3.27
N PRO A 40 22.92 12.64 3.89
CA PRO A 40 24.00 13.04 4.78
C PRO A 40 24.11 12.00 5.89
N ARG A 41 25.33 11.64 6.31
CA ARG A 41 25.51 11.09 7.66
C ARG A 41 25.05 12.17 8.63
N LEU A 42 24.02 11.87 9.39
CA LEU A 42 23.65 12.59 10.60
C LEU A 42 23.89 11.60 11.73
N ASP A 43 25.00 11.81 12.42
CA ASP A 43 25.37 11.01 13.58
C ASP A 43 24.35 11.32 14.69
N ALA A 44 23.71 10.28 15.23
CA ALA A 44 22.71 10.42 16.28
C ALA A 44 23.41 10.34 17.64
N ASP A 45 23.87 11.47 18.16
CA ASP A 45 24.47 11.59 19.51
C ASP A 45 23.46 11.13 20.60
N PRO A 46 23.78 10.10 21.41
CA PRO A 46 22.95 9.71 22.54
C PRO A 46 23.43 10.37 23.85
N ASP A 47 22.64 11.34 24.29
CA ASP A 47 22.55 11.88 25.66
C ASP A 47 23.70 12.78 26.18
N ALA A 48 23.31 13.80 26.94
CA ALA A 48 24.18 14.89 27.39
C ALA A 48 24.32 14.92 28.91
N THR A 49 25.43 14.40 29.46
CA THR A 49 25.83 14.71 30.83
C THR A 49 27.34 14.96 31.02
N ASN A 50 27.64 15.99 31.83
CA ASN A 50 28.92 16.29 32.51
C ASN A 50 30.11 16.86 31.71
N THR A 51 30.07 18.19 31.55
CA THR A 51 31.15 19.13 31.90
C THR A 51 32.60 18.78 31.51
N SER A 52 33.02 19.26 30.33
CA SER A 52 34.29 19.99 30.22
C SER A 52 34.15 21.10 29.18
N THR A 53 34.92 22.18 29.30
CA THR A 53 34.78 23.38 28.45
C THR A 53 35.47 23.19 27.10
N SER A 54 34.68 22.89 26.08
CA SER A 54 35.01 23.08 24.67
C SER A 54 33.81 23.70 23.96
N ASP A 55 34.05 24.60 23.00
CA ASP A 55 32.98 25.31 22.28
C ASP A 55 32.12 24.35 21.46
N GLN A 56 30.98 23.91 22.01
CA GLN A 56 29.93 23.31 21.20
C GLN A 56 29.38 24.38 20.25
N ALA A 57 29.66 24.23 18.96
CA ALA A 57 29.02 25.01 17.92
C ALA A 57 27.52 24.70 17.93
N SER A 58 26.72 25.59 18.53
CA SER A 58 25.28 25.40 18.65
C SER A 58 24.65 25.26 17.27
N SER A 59 23.92 24.15 17.06
CA SER A 59 23.12 23.95 15.85
C SER A 59 22.28 25.20 15.58
N PRO A 60 22.34 25.78 14.37
CA PRO A 60 21.70 27.07 14.09
C PRO A 60 20.19 26.95 14.30
N ALA A 61 19.63 27.78 15.18
CA ALA A 61 18.20 27.74 15.48
C ALA A 61 17.34 27.91 14.22
N ALA A 62 16.18 27.22 14.18
CA ALA A 62 15.22 27.31 13.09
C ALA A 62 14.84 28.78 12.80
N ARG A 63 14.84 29.17 11.53
CA ARG A 63 14.52 30.56 11.14
C ARG A 63 13.01 30.79 11.18
N GLN A 64 12.62 32.06 11.07
CA GLN A 64 11.20 32.41 10.99
C GLN A 64 10.53 31.73 9.78
N GLY A 65 9.55 30.86 10.06
CA GLY A 65 8.86 30.07 9.04
C GLY A 65 9.50 28.71 8.74
N GLU A 66 10.52 28.29 9.51
CA GLU A 66 11.08 26.93 9.51
C GLU A 66 10.68 26.19 10.79
N VAL A 67 10.77 24.85 10.74
CA VAL A 67 10.58 23.94 11.88
C VAL A 67 11.70 22.91 11.93
N THR A 68 12.09 22.50 13.13
CA THR A 68 13.10 21.47 13.37
C THR A 68 12.46 20.09 13.31
N ILE A 69 12.79 19.28 12.30
CA ILE A 69 12.27 17.90 12.15
C ILE A 69 13.20 16.90 12.87
N LEU A 70 14.52 17.10 12.76
CA LEU A 70 15.56 16.40 13.53
C LEU A 70 16.59 17.44 14.01
N ASN A 71 17.48 17.07 14.94
CA ASN A 71 18.55 17.95 15.39
C ASN A 71 19.39 18.45 14.18
N GLY A 72 19.61 19.76 14.10
CA GLY A 72 20.29 20.42 12.96
C GLY A 72 19.54 20.39 11.62
N PHE A 73 18.36 19.76 11.54
CA PHE A 73 17.60 19.60 10.30
C PHE A 73 16.30 20.42 10.33
N HIS A 74 16.36 21.59 9.71
CA HIS A 74 15.26 22.56 9.66
C HIS A 74 14.63 22.59 8.27
N LEU A 75 13.30 22.50 8.20
CA LEU A 75 12.52 22.56 6.96
C LEU A 75 11.53 23.75 6.99
N PRO A 76 11.24 24.40 5.86
CA PRO A 76 10.23 25.46 5.79
C PRO A 76 8.83 24.91 6.08
N LEU A 77 7.98 25.65 6.78
CA LEU A 77 6.58 25.27 7.04
C LEU A 77 5.60 26.09 6.19
N ASN A 78 4.98 25.44 5.21
CA ASN A 78 3.88 26.00 4.43
C ASN A 78 2.58 26.00 5.25
N GLU A 79 2.45 27.00 6.12
CA GLU A 79 1.34 27.15 7.07
C GLU A 79 -0.05 27.13 6.41
N GLN A 80 -0.20 27.56 5.15
CA GLN A 80 -1.48 27.47 4.44
C GLN A 80 -1.89 26.02 4.16
N VAL A 81 -0.94 25.19 3.72
CA VAL A 81 -1.19 23.75 3.48
C VAL A 81 -1.32 23.01 4.80
N PHE A 82 -0.51 23.37 5.79
CA PHE A 82 -0.58 22.77 7.11
C PHE A 82 -1.92 23.03 7.79
N LYS A 83 -2.41 24.27 7.79
CA LYS A 83 -3.77 24.61 8.22
C LYS A 83 -4.85 23.84 7.44
N THR A 84 -4.63 23.60 6.15
CA THR A 84 -5.56 22.78 5.34
C THR A 84 -5.61 21.32 5.81
N PHE A 85 -4.49 20.74 6.26
CA PHE A 85 -4.46 19.38 6.82
C PHE A 85 -5.31 19.27 8.09
N PHE A 86 -5.10 20.16 9.06
CA PHE A 86 -5.85 20.20 10.32
C PHE A 86 -7.35 20.43 10.07
N GLN A 87 -7.70 21.44 9.25
CA GLN A 87 -9.10 21.72 8.92
C GLN A 87 -9.78 20.57 8.17
N TYR A 88 -9.08 19.93 7.24
CA TYR A 88 -9.60 18.77 6.52
C TYR A 88 -9.91 17.61 7.47
N ALA A 89 -9.00 17.29 8.40
CA ALA A 89 -9.21 16.22 9.38
C ALA A 89 -10.45 16.48 10.24
N HIS A 90 -10.58 17.68 10.80
CA HIS A 90 -11.77 18.12 11.53
C HIS A 90 -13.05 17.99 10.69
N ASP A 91 -13.09 18.62 9.52
CA ASP A 91 -14.30 18.68 8.69
C ASP A 91 -14.71 17.29 8.16
N ARG A 92 -13.73 16.46 7.78
CA ARG A 92 -13.98 15.10 7.27
C ARG A 92 -14.40 14.14 8.36
N HIS A 93 -13.88 14.27 9.58
CA HIS A 93 -14.34 13.48 10.73
C HIS A 93 -15.76 13.92 11.15
N ASN A 94 -16.05 15.22 11.16
CA ASN A 94 -17.40 15.73 11.43
C ASN A 94 -18.44 15.26 10.42
N VAL A 95 -18.09 15.14 9.13
CA VAL A 95 -18.95 14.47 8.13
C VAL A 95 -19.30 13.05 8.57
N PHE A 96 -18.32 12.26 9.03
CA PHE A 96 -18.58 10.89 9.51
C PHE A 96 -19.50 10.89 10.75
N LEU A 97 -19.26 11.76 11.73
CA LEU A 97 -20.06 11.83 12.96
C LEU A 97 -21.53 12.18 12.67
N ARG A 98 -21.79 13.21 11.85
CA ARG A 98 -23.16 13.58 11.43
C ARG A 98 -23.85 12.45 10.67
N ARG A 99 -23.11 11.78 9.77
CA ARG A 99 -23.60 10.61 9.04
C ARG A 99 -24.00 9.50 10.01
N LYS A 100 -23.15 9.18 10.99
CA LYS A 100 -23.36 8.15 12.04
C LYS A 100 -24.55 8.48 12.95
N GLN A 101 -24.83 9.76 13.17
CA GLN A 101 -26.00 10.25 13.91
C GLN A 101 -27.31 10.23 13.09
N GLY A 102 -27.26 9.85 11.80
CA GLY A 102 -28.45 9.79 10.94
C GLY A 102 -28.89 11.15 10.36
N ALA A 103 -28.03 12.18 10.42
CA ALA A 103 -28.32 13.47 9.78
C ALA A 103 -28.48 13.30 8.26
N PRO A 104 -29.34 14.11 7.59
CA PRO A 104 -29.51 14.05 6.15
C PRO A 104 -28.27 14.58 5.40
N GLN A 105 -28.12 14.20 4.13
CA GLN A 105 -26.87 14.38 3.38
C GLN A 105 -26.50 15.86 3.16
N GLU A 106 -27.50 16.72 3.01
CA GLU A 106 -27.40 18.18 2.93
C GLU A 106 -26.85 18.84 4.22
N GLU A 107 -26.88 18.16 5.36
CA GLU A 107 -26.36 18.66 6.64
C GLU A 107 -24.94 18.17 6.96
N TRP A 108 -24.43 17.16 6.24
CA TRP A 108 -23.11 16.58 6.50
C TRP A 108 -21.99 17.61 6.38
N THR A 109 -22.00 18.45 5.33
CA THR A 109 -21.01 19.51 5.13
C THR A 109 -21.50 20.60 4.18
N ARG A 110 -20.93 21.80 4.32
CA ARG A 110 -21.07 22.91 3.36
C ARG A 110 -19.86 23.05 2.43
N ASP A 111 -18.80 22.25 2.63
CA ASP A 111 -17.64 22.25 1.74
C ASP A 111 -18.04 21.59 0.40
N PRO A 112 -17.88 22.29 -0.74
CA PRO A 112 -18.33 21.79 -2.04
C PRO A 112 -17.45 20.64 -2.56
N VAL A 113 -16.21 20.50 -2.10
CA VAL A 113 -15.29 19.42 -2.47
C VAL A 113 -15.63 18.15 -1.69
N LEU A 114 -15.81 18.24 -0.36
CA LEU A 114 -16.21 17.11 0.48
C LEU A 114 -17.59 16.54 0.09
N SER A 115 -18.51 17.39 -0.38
CA SER A 115 -19.85 16.97 -0.84
C SER A 115 -19.88 16.40 -2.28
N SER A 116 -18.83 16.61 -3.09
CA SER A 116 -18.79 16.19 -4.51
C SER A 116 -17.66 15.21 -4.86
N THR A 117 -16.81 14.84 -3.92
CA THR A 117 -15.69 13.91 -4.12
C THR A 117 -15.72 12.83 -3.03
N LYS A 118 -15.55 11.55 -3.40
CA LYS A 118 -15.48 10.44 -2.42
C LYS A 118 -14.13 10.49 -1.70
N PHE A 119 -14.13 10.65 -0.37
CA PHE A 119 -12.95 10.57 0.49
C PHE A 119 -13.06 9.44 1.50
N ALA A 120 -11.92 8.83 1.84
CA ALA A 120 -11.80 7.95 3.01
C ALA A 120 -12.06 8.74 4.31
N ASN A 121 -12.27 8.04 5.41
CA ASN A 121 -12.38 8.66 6.74
C ASN A 121 -11.00 8.94 7.30
N VAL A 122 -10.90 9.90 8.22
CA VAL A 122 -9.63 10.25 8.90
C VAL A 122 -8.99 9.02 9.57
N TYR A 123 -9.81 8.22 10.25
CA TYR A 123 -9.40 6.94 10.84
C TYR A 123 -9.73 5.80 9.87
N ARG A 124 -8.71 5.14 9.32
CA ARG A 124 -8.83 4.05 8.33
C ARG A 124 -9.78 2.93 8.76
N VAL A 125 -9.85 2.63 10.07
CA VAL A 125 -10.74 1.61 10.63
C VAL A 125 -12.22 1.89 10.33
N LEU A 126 -12.62 3.16 10.18
CA LEU A 126 -14.00 3.58 9.93
C LEU A 126 -14.42 3.49 8.44
N ASP A 127 -13.50 3.12 7.54
CA ASP A 127 -13.82 2.92 6.12
C ASP A 127 -14.62 1.64 5.89
N ARG A 128 -15.53 1.67 4.90
CA ARG A 128 -16.41 0.54 4.57
C ARG A 128 -15.63 -0.76 4.29
N SER A 129 -14.52 -0.67 3.56
CA SER A 129 -13.68 -1.82 3.24
C SER A 129 -12.99 -2.37 4.50
N THR A 130 -12.46 -1.50 5.36
CA THR A 130 -11.83 -1.88 6.63
C THR A 130 -12.82 -2.45 7.64
N GLN A 131 -14.03 -1.88 7.74
CA GLN A 131 -15.14 -2.44 8.53
C GLN A 131 -15.56 -3.83 8.01
N TYR A 132 -15.52 -4.06 6.69
CA TYR A 132 -15.75 -5.39 6.12
C TYR A 132 -14.62 -6.37 6.48
N VAL A 133 -13.35 -5.95 6.42
CA VAL A 133 -12.22 -6.78 6.90
C VAL A 133 -12.43 -7.16 8.37
N LEU A 134 -12.66 -6.18 9.24
CA LEU A 134 -12.87 -6.41 10.67
C LEU A 134 -14.06 -7.35 10.92
N THR A 135 -15.22 -7.12 10.30
CA THR A 135 -16.45 -7.84 10.67
C THR A 135 -16.76 -9.10 9.86
N GLN A 136 -16.23 -9.26 8.64
CA GLN A 136 -16.58 -10.34 7.70
C GLN A 136 -15.38 -11.15 7.20
N VAL A 137 -14.15 -10.74 7.52
CA VAL A 137 -12.91 -11.46 7.15
C VAL A 137 -12.17 -11.96 8.39
N VAL A 138 -11.93 -11.08 9.38
CA VAL A 138 -11.29 -11.44 10.65
C VAL A 138 -12.24 -12.30 11.49
N GLN A 139 -13.38 -11.73 11.87
CA GLN A 139 -14.33 -12.29 12.85
C GLN A 139 -15.25 -13.40 12.32
N ASP A 140 -15.11 -13.81 11.05
CA ASP A 140 -15.89 -14.91 10.46
C ASP A 140 -14.99 -16.14 10.20
N GLY A 141 -15.49 -17.33 10.52
CA GLY A 141 -14.74 -18.59 10.39
C GLY A 141 -13.77 -18.90 11.55
N PRO A 142 -12.93 -19.94 11.42
CA PRO A 142 -11.99 -20.38 12.46
C PRO A 142 -11.03 -19.27 12.89
N GLN A 143 -10.74 -19.17 14.19
CA GLN A 143 -9.98 -18.05 14.76
C GLN A 143 -8.50 -18.36 15.01
N GLU A 144 -8.00 -19.52 14.58
CA GLU A 144 -6.57 -19.85 14.62
C GLU A 144 -5.74 -18.85 13.81
N LEU A 145 -4.48 -18.63 14.20
CA LEU A 145 -3.57 -17.64 13.61
C LEU A 145 -3.48 -17.75 12.08
N GLU A 146 -3.19 -18.95 11.59
CA GLU A 146 -3.01 -19.23 10.17
C GLU A 146 -4.32 -19.06 9.37
N GLU A 147 -5.46 -19.38 9.98
CA GLU A 147 -6.80 -19.25 9.38
C GLU A 147 -7.22 -17.78 9.26
N VAL A 148 -7.01 -16.98 10.30
CA VAL A 148 -7.26 -15.53 10.28
C VAL A 148 -6.33 -14.82 9.28
N CYS A 149 -5.03 -15.12 9.33
CA CYS A 149 -4.05 -14.55 8.39
C CYS A 149 -4.37 -14.95 6.94
N PHE A 150 -4.71 -16.22 6.68
CA PHE A 150 -5.11 -16.69 5.36
C PHE A 150 -6.29 -15.88 4.78
N ARG A 151 -7.36 -15.65 5.57
CA ARG A 151 -8.51 -14.86 5.12
C ARG A 151 -8.14 -13.40 4.84
N ILE A 152 -7.31 -12.79 5.68
CA ILE A 152 -6.81 -11.43 5.49
C ILE A 152 -5.94 -11.33 4.23
N PHE A 153 -4.98 -12.25 4.04
CA PHE A 153 -4.14 -12.34 2.85
C PHE A 153 -4.98 -12.46 1.58
N LEU A 154 -5.97 -13.37 1.58
CA LEU A 154 -6.88 -13.59 0.47
C LEU A 154 -7.70 -12.33 0.16
N PHE A 155 -8.29 -11.68 1.17
CA PHE A 155 -9.05 -10.46 0.97
C PHE A 155 -8.17 -9.33 0.41
N ARG A 156 -7.06 -8.99 1.09
CA ARG A 156 -6.20 -7.85 0.75
C ARG A 156 -5.53 -8.01 -0.61
N SER A 157 -5.19 -9.23 -1.01
CA SER A 157 -4.67 -9.54 -2.35
C SER A 157 -5.60 -9.06 -3.47
N PHE A 158 -6.92 -9.18 -3.29
CA PHE A 158 -7.92 -8.68 -4.23
C PHE A 158 -8.45 -7.28 -3.89
N ALA A 159 -8.45 -6.90 -2.61
CA ALA A 159 -9.01 -5.67 -2.03
C ALA A 159 -10.43 -5.33 -2.52
N ARG A 160 -11.27 -6.36 -2.73
CA ARG A 160 -12.65 -6.21 -3.23
C ARG A 160 -13.62 -7.11 -2.47
N ILE A 161 -14.58 -6.48 -1.78
CA ILE A 161 -15.69 -7.16 -1.07
C ILE A 161 -16.41 -8.14 -1.99
N GLY A 162 -16.77 -7.69 -3.20
CA GLY A 162 -17.51 -8.53 -4.16
C GLY A 162 -16.75 -9.80 -4.61
N THR A 163 -15.41 -9.79 -4.56
CA THR A 163 -14.60 -10.98 -4.88
C THR A 163 -14.62 -11.97 -3.73
N TYR A 164 -14.47 -11.47 -2.50
CA TYR A 164 -14.52 -12.29 -1.29
C TYR A 164 -15.90 -12.93 -1.10
N GLU A 165 -17.00 -12.19 -1.34
CA GLU A 165 -18.36 -12.72 -1.29
C GLU A 165 -18.64 -13.79 -2.36
N VAL A 166 -18.09 -13.66 -3.56
CA VAL A 166 -18.20 -14.70 -4.60
C VAL A 166 -17.49 -15.99 -4.17
N ILE A 167 -16.32 -15.87 -3.53
CA ILE A 167 -15.60 -17.02 -2.97
C ILE A 167 -16.40 -17.64 -1.82
N LYS A 168 -16.80 -16.83 -0.83
CA LYS A 168 -17.60 -17.25 0.34
C LYS A 168 -18.89 -17.98 -0.07
N SER A 169 -19.63 -17.41 -1.03
CA SER A 169 -20.86 -17.99 -1.55
C SER A 169 -20.63 -19.34 -2.26
N ALA A 170 -19.58 -19.45 -3.07
CA ALA A 170 -19.26 -20.69 -3.79
C ALA A 170 -18.75 -21.81 -2.88
N LEU A 171 -18.10 -21.48 -1.76
CA LEU A 171 -17.68 -22.42 -0.72
C LEU A 171 -18.80 -22.79 0.26
N GLY A 172 -19.87 -21.99 0.34
CA GLY A 172 -20.97 -22.16 1.29
C GLY A 172 -20.65 -21.69 2.72
N GLY A 173 -19.61 -20.87 2.89
CA GLY A 173 -19.09 -20.42 4.18
C GLY A 173 -17.81 -19.60 4.01
N PRO A 174 -17.23 -19.07 5.11
CA PRO A 174 -15.96 -18.35 5.04
C PRO A 174 -14.84 -19.23 4.44
N PRO A 175 -13.92 -18.66 3.64
CA PRO A 175 -12.70 -19.34 3.21
C PRO A 175 -11.93 -19.93 4.40
N THR A 176 -11.56 -21.21 4.32
CA THR A 176 -10.67 -21.86 5.30
C THR A 176 -9.39 -22.34 4.63
N LEU A 177 -8.30 -22.41 5.40
CA LEU A 177 -7.01 -22.88 4.93
C LEU A 177 -7.07 -24.37 4.54
N GLN A 178 -7.80 -25.20 5.29
CA GLN A 178 -8.03 -26.60 4.92
C GLN A 178 -8.74 -26.74 3.55
N GLY A 179 -9.62 -25.79 3.20
CA GLY A 179 -10.31 -25.76 1.92
C GLY A 179 -9.55 -25.02 0.80
N PHE A 180 -8.38 -24.46 1.09
CA PHE A 180 -7.66 -23.62 0.13
C PHE A 180 -6.95 -24.45 -0.94
N SER A 181 -7.24 -24.13 -2.20
CA SER A 181 -6.53 -24.66 -3.36
C SER A 181 -6.60 -23.62 -4.48
N PRO A 182 -5.46 -23.18 -5.06
CA PRO A 182 -5.46 -22.24 -6.16
C PRO A 182 -6.39 -22.69 -7.30
N ALA A 183 -6.31 -23.95 -7.73
CA ALA A 183 -7.15 -24.49 -8.80
C ALA A 183 -8.66 -24.46 -8.47
N ALA A 184 -9.06 -24.69 -7.22
CA ALA A 184 -10.47 -24.58 -6.82
C ALA A 184 -10.94 -23.11 -6.86
N TYR A 185 -10.12 -22.18 -6.36
CA TYR A 185 -10.43 -20.75 -6.32
C TYR A 185 -10.41 -20.14 -7.73
N GLU A 186 -9.55 -20.63 -8.62
CA GLU A 186 -9.57 -20.28 -10.04
C GLU A 186 -10.89 -20.67 -10.71
N ASN A 187 -11.38 -21.89 -10.47
CA ASN A 187 -12.66 -22.36 -10.99
C ASN A 187 -13.86 -21.55 -10.45
N ILE A 188 -13.77 -20.99 -9.25
CA ILE A 188 -14.78 -20.09 -8.67
C ILE A 188 -14.74 -18.70 -9.32
N LEU A 189 -13.54 -18.15 -9.56
CA LEU A 189 -13.37 -16.79 -10.09
C LEU A 189 -13.54 -16.70 -11.61
N MET A 190 -13.22 -17.76 -12.36
CA MET A 190 -13.25 -17.74 -13.83
C MET A 190 -14.64 -17.40 -14.42
N PRO A 191 -15.78 -17.93 -13.92
CA PRO A 191 -17.11 -17.53 -14.40
C PRO A 191 -17.45 -16.06 -14.10
N HIS A 192 -17.01 -15.52 -12.97
CA HIS A 192 -17.22 -14.11 -12.59
C HIS A 192 -16.41 -13.18 -13.50
N ILE A 193 -15.16 -13.52 -13.80
CA ILE A 193 -14.32 -12.83 -14.78
C ILE A 193 -14.93 -12.93 -16.19
N GLY A 194 -15.38 -14.13 -16.59
CA GLY A 194 -16.03 -14.36 -17.88
C GLY A 194 -17.34 -13.60 -18.08
N ALA A 195 -18.04 -13.25 -16.98
CA ALA A 195 -19.19 -12.34 -16.99
C ALA A 195 -18.80 -10.85 -17.08
N GLY A 196 -17.51 -10.53 -17.24
CA GLY A 196 -16.97 -9.17 -17.32
C GLY A 196 -16.99 -8.42 -15.99
N LYS A 197 -17.02 -9.14 -14.85
CA LYS A 197 -16.98 -8.53 -13.52
C LYS A 197 -15.53 -8.45 -13.01
N PRO A 198 -15.10 -7.32 -12.42
CA PRO A 198 -13.76 -7.18 -11.87
C PRO A 198 -13.56 -8.05 -10.62
N VAL A 199 -12.34 -8.58 -10.46
CA VAL A 199 -11.90 -9.28 -9.23
C VAL A 199 -10.99 -8.45 -8.33
N TYR A 200 -10.42 -7.35 -8.82
CA TYR A 200 -9.61 -6.42 -8.02
C TYR A 200 -10.39 -5.16 -7.63
N GLY A 201 -10.03 -4.57 -6.49
CA GLY A 201 -10.52 -3.28 -6.02
C GLY A 201 -9.92 -2.10 -6.81
N SER A 202 -10.45 -0.89 -6.57
CA SER A 202 -9.89 0.36 -7.12
C SER A 202 -8.63 0.83 -6.40
N SER A 203 -8.44 0.41 -5.14
CA SER A 203 -7.35 0.82 -4.25
C SER A 203 -6.80 -0.36 -3.47
N TYR A 204 -5.52 -0.29 -3.11
CA TYR A 204 -4.84 -1.18 -2.15
C TYR A 204 -4.90 -2.70 -2.46
N PHE A 205 -5.21 -3.12 -3.69
CA PHE A 205 -5.02 -4.50 -4.12
C PHE A 205 -3.53 -4.76 -4.32
N ILE A 206 -3.08 -6.01 -4.10
CA ILE A 206 -1.69 -6.38 -4.34
C ILE A 206 -1.54 -6.75 -5.83
N PRO A 207 -0.64 -6.11 -6.59
CA PRO A 207 -0.37 -6.50 -7.97
C PRO A 207 0.01 -7.98 -8.05
N ALA A 208 -0.40 -8.64 -9.13
CA ALA A 208 -0.09 -10.04 -9.33
C ALA A 208 1.43 -10.26 -9.52
N PRO A 209 2.09 -11.12 -8.73
CA PRO A 209 3.49 -11.45 -8.92
C PRO A 209 3.76 -12.03 -10.31
N LYS A 210 4.85 -11.55 -10.94
CA LYS A 210 5.29 -12.00 -12.28
C LYS A 210 6.10 -13.29 -12.19
N GLU A 211 6.66 -13.55 -11.01
CA GLU A 211 7.52 -14.66 -10.63
C GLU A 211 6.85 -16.02 -10.91
N PHE A 212 5.54 -16.14 -10.65
CA PHE A 212 4.76 -17.35 -10.90
C PHE A 212 4.38 -17.60 -12.37
N ARG A 213 4.63 -16.65 -13.28
CA ARG A 213 4.47 -16.81 -14.75
C ARG A 213 3.11 -17.38 -15.21
N THR A 214 2.04 -17.10 -14.47
CA THR A 214 0.69 -17.61 -14.76
C THR A 214 0.04 -16.94 -15.97
N GLN A 215 -1.00 -17.57 -16.54
CA GLN A 215 -1.70 -17.05 -17.73
C GLN A 215 -2.52 -15.78 -17.43
N TYR A 216 -3.11 -15.72 -16.23
CA TYR A 216 -3.97 -14.62 -15.79
C TYR A 216 -3.54 -14.09 -14.42
N PRO A 217 -3.51 -12.75 -14.20
CA PRO A 217 -3.01 -12.14 -12.96
C PRO A 217 -3.56 -12.75 -11.65
N PHE A 218 -4.86 -13.09 -11.60
CA PHE A 218 -5.49 -13.65 -10.39
C PHE A 218 -4.94 -15.03 -10.01
N GLN A 219 -4.38 -15.78 -10.96
CA GLN A 219 -3.73 -17.07 -10.70
C GLN A 219 -2.44 -16.84 -9.89
N SER A 220 -1.56 -15.94 -10.33
CA SER A 220 -0.38 -15.50 -9.57
C SER A 220 -0.74 -14.92 -8.20
N THR A 221 -1.85 -14.17 -8.11
CA THR A 221 -2.35 -13.66 -6.83
C THR A 221 -2.70 -14.78 -5.85
N LEU A 222 -3.30 -15.89 -6.30
CA LEU A 222 -3.56 -17.06 -5.46
C LEU A 222 -2.27 -17.78 -5.03
N ARG A 223 -1.22 -17.79 -5.88
CA ARG A 223 0.10 -18.31 -5.47
C ARG A 223 0.78 -17.40 -4.45
N LEU A 224 0.56 -16.08 -4.46
CA LEU A 224 1.07 -15.20 -3.39
C LEU A 224 0.47 -15.55 -2.03
N VAL A 225 -0.83 -15.81 -1.97
CA VAL A 225 -1.50 -16.27 -0.74
C VAL A 225 -0.93 -17.62 -0.29
N GLN A 226 -0.73 -18.56 -1.23
CA GLN A 226 -0.12 -19.86 -0.94
C GLN A 226 1.33 -19.73 -0.44
N LEU A 227 2.14 -18.85 -1.05
CA LEU A 227 3.51 -18.58 -0.65
C LEU A 227 3.58 -18.06 0.78
N MET A 228 2.78 -17.04 1.13
CA MET A 228 2.76 -16.46 2.49
C MET A 228 2.42 -17.50 3.56
N ILE A 229 1.49 -18.43 3.28
CA ILE A 229 1.20 -19.52 4.22
C ILE A 229 2.30 -20.58 4.22
N GLY A 230 2.80 -21.00 3.05
CA GLY A 230 3.85 -22.02 2.91
C GLY A 230 5.19 -21.64 3.56
N THR A 231 5.53 -20.36 3.57
CA THR A 231 6.71 -19.81 4.27
C THR A 231 6.51 -19.61 5.78
N GLN A 232 5.34 -19.96 6.34
CA GLN A 232 4.99 -19.74 7.75
C GLN A 232 5.07 -18.27 8.18
N LEU A 233 4.71 -17.35 7.27
CA LEU A 233 4.67 -15.91 7.56
C LEU A 233 3.81 -15.56 8.80
N PRO A 234 2.61 -16.16 9.04
CA PRO A 234 1.82 -15.87 10.23
C PRO A 234 2.59 -16.11 11.53
N SER A 235 3.25 -17.26 11.64
CA SER A 235 4.01 -17.68 12.83
C SER A 235 5.25 -16.80 13.04
N LYS A 236 5.90 -16.34 11.96
CA LYS A 236 6.99 -15.35 12.03
C LYS A 236 6.53 -13.98 12.48
N LEU A 237 5.38 -13.49 11.98
CA LEU A 237 4.84 -12.18 12.37
C LEU A 237 4.45 -12.10 13.85
N VAL A 238 3.94 -13.19 14.45
CA VAL A 238 3.60 -13.23 15.89
C VAL A 238 4.83 -13.16 16.79
N GLY A 239 6.00 -13.53 16.28
CA GLY A 239 7.28 -13.35 16.99
C GLY A 239 7.81 -11.91 16.98
N LEU A 240 7.17 -10.98 16.27
CA LEU A 240 7.59 -9.59 16.16
C LEU A 240 6.75 -8.69 17.06
N HIS A 241 7.41 -7.73 17.71
CA HIS A 241 6.77 -6.75 18.60
C HIS A 241 6.47 -5.42 17.90
N HIS A 242 7.36 -4.98 17.01
CA HIS A 242 7.31 -3.65 16.40
C HIS A 242 6.69 -3.62 15.01
N MET A 243 5.98 -2.53 14.73
CA MET A 243 5.27 -2.34 13.47
C MET A 243 6.25 -2.22 12.30
N ARG A 244 7.40 -1.57 12.50
CA ARG A 244 8.47 -1.44 11.51
C ARG A 244 9.06 -2.79 11.10
N ASP A 245 9.23 -3.70 12.05
CA ASP A 245 9.82 -5.03 11.84
C ASP A 245 8.87 -5.91 11.03
N ALA A 246 7.60 -5.94 11.43
CA ALA A 246 6.55 -6.66 10.71
C ALA A 246 6.33 -6.08 9.29
N HIS A 247 6.45 -4.76 9.14
CA HIS A 247 6.42 -4.09 7.84
C HIS A 247 7.58 -4.54 6.94
N ALA A 248 8.81 -4.49 7.45
CA ALA A 248 10.00 -4.89 6.72
C ALA A 248 9.95 -6.37 6.30
N LEU A 249 9.53 -7.26 7.20
CA LEU A 249 9.31 -8.68 6.90
C LEU A 249 8.31 -8.89 5.76
N LEU A 250 7.21 -8.12 5.73
CA LEU A 250 6.23 -8.18 4.63
C LEU A 250 6.80 -7.70 3.29
N THR A 251 7.77 -6.77 3.29
CA THR A 251 8.40 -6.30 2.05
C THR A 251 9.32 -7.31 1.36
N THR A 252 9.65 -8.43 2.01
CA THR A 252 10.43 -9.52 1.37
C THR A 252 9.60 -10.36 0.39
N PHE A 253 8.28 -10.18 0.34
CA PHE A 253 7.37 -10.92 -0.54
C PHE A 253 7.13 -10.18 -1.87
N PRO A 254 6.98 -10.91 -2.98
CA PRO A 254 6.84 -10.28 -4.28
C PRO A 254 5.53 -9.47 -4.37
N SER A 255 5.62 -8.29 -4.99
CA SER A 255 4.55 -7.29 -5.11
C SER A 255 4.08 -6.60 -3.81
N LEU A 256 4.59 -6.99 -2.64
CA LEU A 256 4.37 -6.29 -1.36
C LEU A 256 5.40 -5.15 -1.15
N GLY A 257 5.44 -4.20 -2.09
CA GLY A 257 6.25 -2.99 -1.90
C GLY A 257 5.81 -2.17 -0.67
N PRO A 258 6.65 -1.24 -0.14
CA PRO A 258 6.47 -0.62 1.18
C PRO A 258 5.06 -0.12 1.49
N PHE A 259 4.39 0.54 0.55
CA PHE A 259 3.02 1.02 0.78
C PHE A 259 2.01 -0.12 0.93
N LEU A 260 2.11 -1.19 0.13
CA LEU A 260 1.16 -2.31 0.15
C LEU A 260 1.41 -3.28 1.30
N ALA A 261 2.68 -3.47 1.68
CA ALA A 261 3.05 -4.14 2.94
C ALA A 261 2.35 -3.46 4.14
N MET A 262 2.36 -2.12 4.20
CA MET A 262 1.65 -1.38 5.24
C MET A 262 0.13 -1.59 5.19
N GLN A 263 -0.49 -1.58 3.99
CA GLN A 263 -1.94 -1.82 3.88
C GLN A 263 -2.36 -3.23 4.28
N LEU A 264 -1.48 -4.22 4.14
CA LEU A 264 -1.70 -5.57 4.65
C LEU A 264 -1.46 -5.65 6.18
N LEU A 265 -0.40 -5.02 6.68
CA LEU A 265 -0.10 -4.99 8.12
C LEU A 265 -1.22 -4.35 8.94
N LEU A 266 -1.80 -3.25 8.44
CA LEU A 266 -2.95 -2.59 9.07
C LEU A 266 -4.23 -3.43 9.04
N ASP A 267 -4.36 -4.41 8.14
CA ASP A 267 -5.47 -5.37 8.19
C ASP A 267 -5.19 -6.51 9.17
N LEU A 268 -3.96 -7.01 9.21
CA LEU A 268 -3.50 -7.99 10.22
C LEU A 268 -3.72 -7.44 11.63
N ASN A 269 -3.37 -6.16 11.86
CA ASN A 269 -3.53 -5.47 13.13
C ASN A 269 -5.00 -5.20 13.53
N LEU A 270 -6.00 -5.58 12.73
CA LEU A 270 -7.41 -5.63 13.14
C LEU A 270 -7.78 -6.89 13.91
N SER A 271 -6.94 -7.94 13.83
CA SER A 271 -7.13 -9.20 14.56
C SER A 271 -6.55 -9.13 15.98
N GLU A 272 -6.99 -10.05 16.84
CA GLU A 272 -6.48 -10.18 18.23
C GLU A 272 -5.11 -10.91 18.31
N HIS A 273 -4.58 -11.41 17.17
CA HIS A 273 -3.29 -12.14 17.10
C HIS A 273 -2.05 -11.23 17.11
N PHE A 274 -2.23 -9.96 16.80
CA PHE A 274 -1.16 -8.97 16.72
C PHE A 274 -1.54 -7.79 17.60
N ASP A 275 -0.59 -7.04 18.14
CA ASP A 275 -0.85 -5.72 18.70
C ASP A 275 0.33 -4.78 18.38
N PHE A 276 0.40 -4.35 17.13
CA PHE A 276 1.42 -3.41 16.67
C PHE A 276 0.98 -1.97 16.96
N SER A 277 1.88 -1.12 17.44
CA SER A 277 1.57 0.28 17.76
C SER A 277 1.41 1.12 16.49
N GLU A 278 0.21 1.67 16.27
CA GLU A 278 -0.05 2.63 15.19
C GLU A 278 0.57 4.02 15.44
N GLU A 279 1.15 4.23 16.62
CA GLU A 279 1.93 5.43 16.96
C GLU A 279 3.40 5.31 16.48
N GLU A 280 3.88 4.11 16.18
CA GLU A 280 5.31 3.83 15.94
C GLU A 280 5.74 4.16 14.50
N PHE A 281 4.99 3.68 13.51
CA PHE A 281 5.44 3.61 12.12
C PHE A 281 4.31 3.70 11.09
N ALA A 282 4.56 4.37 9.97
CA ALA A 282 3.74 4.25 8.76
C ALA A 282 4.59 4.47 7.49
N ALA A 283 4.30 3.72 6.43
CA ALA A 283 5.00 3.86 5.14
C ALA A 283 4.20 4.73 4.15
N CYS A 284 4.69 5.93 3.84
CA CYS A 284 3.98 6.88 2.99
C CYS A 284 3.76 6.37 1.54
N GLY A 285 2.51 6.40 1.09
CA GLY A 285 2.14 6.29 -0.31
C GLY A 285 2.42 7.56 -1.13
N PRO A 286 2.19 7.55 -2.46
CA PRO A 286 2.48 8.71 -3.30
C PRO A 286 1.72 9.98 -2.92
N GLY A 287 0.49 9.87 -2.42
CA GLY A 287 -0.33 11.02 -2.02
C GLY A 287 0.22 11.73 -0.78
N SER A 288 0.57 10.97 0.26
CA SER A 288 1.10 11.49 1.51
C SER A 288 2.49 12.09 1.34
N ARG A 289 3.41 11.44 0.58
CA ARG A 289 4.71 12.02 0.21
C ARG A 289 4.58 13.38 -0.49
N ASN A 290 3.69 13.49 -1.48
CA ASN A 290 3.45 14.78 -2.15
C ASN A 290 2.83 15.81 -1.21
N CYS A 291 1.98 15.40 -0.25
CA CYS A 291 1.45 16.32 0.76
C CYS A 291 2.53 16.82 1.71
N LEU A 292 3.46 15.95 2.15
CA LEU A 292 4.61 16.35 2.96
C LEU A 292 5.50 17.31 2.20
N VAL A 293 5.78 17.08 0.91
CA VAL A 293 6.52 18.04 0.06
C VAL A 293 5.77 19.38 -0.10
N ASP A 294 4.44 19.37 -0.18
CA ASP A 294 3.61 20.59 -0.19
C ASP A 294 3.63 21.35 1.16
N ILE A 295 3.89 20.66 2.29
CA ILE A 295 3.97 21.23 3.65
C ILE A 295 5.40 21.69 3.98
N PHE A 296 6.38 20.79 3.88
CA PHE A 296 7.76 20.96 4.35
C PHE A 296 8.78 21.25 3.23
N GLY A 297 8.34 21.32 1.98
CA GLY A 297 9.22 21.46 0.82
C GLY A 297 9.92 20.16 0.42
N LYS A 298 10.63 20.19 -0.71
CA LYS A 298 11.20 18.99 -1.36
C LYS A 298 12.22 18.21 -0.50
N PHE A 299 12.86 18.85 0.46
CA PHE A 299 13.92 18.25 1.28
C PHE A 299 13.40 17.30 2.37
N VAL A 300 12.08 17.22 2.58
CA VAL A 300 11.45 16.19 3.42
C VAL A 300 11.51 14.79 2.81
N SER A 301 11.85 14.65 1.53
CA SER A 301 11.94 13.37 0.84
C SER A 301 13.08 12.52 1.42
N GLY A 302 12.77 11.34 1.97
CA GLY A 302 13.69 10.52 2.75
C GLY A 302 13.57 10.71 4.27
N PHE A 303 12.77 11.67 4.73
CA PHE A 303 12.49 11.98 6.14
C PHE A 303 10.98 12.02 6.43
N GLU A 304 10.19 11.25 5.67
CA GLU A 304 8.73 11.31 5.75
C GLU A 304 8.16 10.80 7.08
N LEU A 305 8.80 9.81 7.72
CA LEU A 305 8.36 9.28 9.01
C LEU A 305 8.58 10.30 10.13
N GLU A 306 9.75 10.93 10.13
CA GLU A 306 10.21 11.94 11.08
C GLU A 306 9.33 13.20 10.95
N ALA A 307 8.98 13.57 9.72
CA ALA A 307 8.02 14.64 9.47
C ALA A 307 6.60 14.30 9.98
N MET A 308 6.14 13.04 9.87
CA MET A 308 4.84 12.64 10.44
C MET A 308 4.85 12.59 11.97
N ARG A 309 5.92 12.09 12.60
CA ARG A 309 6.13 12.15 14.05
C ARG A 309 6.14 13.60 14.54
N TRP A 310 6.86 14.50 13.85
CA TRP A 310 6.83 15.93 14.16
C TRP A 310 5.41 16.52 14.10
N ILE A 311 4.59 16.13 13.12
CA ILE A 311 3.16 16.53 13.07
C ILE A 311 2.41 16.01 14.30
N GLN A 312 2.60 14.74 14.66
CA GLN A 312 1.95 14.07 15.80
C GLN A 312 2.30 14.75 17.13
N ASP A 313 3.56 15.06 17.37
CA ASP A 313 4.06 15.69 18.60
C ASP A 313 3.56 17.13 18.76
N ASN A 314 3.45 17.85 17.65
CA ASN A 314 3.04 19.26 17.65
C ASN A 314 1.53 19.44 17.48
N GLN A 315 0.75 18.37 17.29
CA GLN A 315 -0.65 18.49 16.85
C GLN A 315 -1.52 19.30 17.81
N ASP A 316 -1.36 19.13 19.13
CA ASP A 316 -2.13 19.84 20.16
C ASP A 316 -2.01 21.37 19.98
N HIS A 317 -0.78 21.86 19.79
CA HIS A 317 -0.51 23.27 19.53
C HIS A 317 -1.21 23.75 18.25
N TYR A 318 -1.20 22.95 17.18
CA TYR A 318 -1.78 23.35 15.89
C TYR A 318 -3.31 23.20 15.83
N TRP A 319 -3.93 22.28 16.59
CA TRP A 319 -5.37 22.26 16.82
C TRP A 319 -5.82 23.59 17.45
N GLU A 320 -5.18 23.99 18.55
CA GLU A 320 -5.45 25.27 19.24
C GLU A 320 -5.17 26.48 18.34
N LYS A 321 -3.97 26.57 17.74
CA LYS A 321 -3.53 27.68 16.88
C LYS A 321 -4.48 27.92 15.70
N TYR A 322 -5.10 26.88 15.17
CA TYR A 322 -6.05 26.98 14.07
C TYR A 322 -7.52 27.14 14.50
N GLY A 323 -7.79 27.18 15.81
CA GLY A 323 -9.12 27.39 16.39
C GLY A 323 -10.02 26.17 16.32
N ILE A 324 -9.45 24.97 16.33
CA ILE A 324 -10.18 23.69 16.25
C ILE A 324 -10.34 23.14 17.66
N THR A 325 -11.52 23.32 18.25
CA THR A 325 -11.86 22.80 19.58
C THR A 325 -12.30 21.33 19.54
N ASP A 326 -13.02 20.96 18.48
CA ASP A 326 -13.64 19.64 18.34
C ASP A 326 -12.65 18.70 17.64
N VAL A 327 -11.49 18.49 18.28
CA VAL A 327 -10.40 17.66 17.77
C VAL A 327 -10.93 16.25 17.41
N PRO A 328 -10.59 15.69 16.22
CA PRO A 328 -10.98 14.32 15.86
C PRO A 328 -10.67 13.33 16.98
N HIS A 329 -11.59 12.41 17.26
CA HIS A 329 -11.42 11.45 18.36
C HIS A 329 -12.03 10.10 17.98
N LEU A 330 -11.19 9.07 17.82
CA LEU A 330 -11.62 7.74 17.41
C LEU A 330 -12.46 7.03 18.48
N CYS A 331 -11.99 7.03 19.73
CA CYS A 331 -12.63 6.40 20.87
C CYS A 331 -12.13 7.00 22.20
N PRO A 332 -12.94 6.97 23.28
CA PRO A 332 -12.57 7.54 24.59
C PRO A 332 -11.28 6.99 25.24
N THR A 333 -10.78 5.85 24.75
CA THR A 333 -9.60 5.15 25.29
C THR A 333 -8.29 5.60 24.64
N ARG A 334 -8.35 6.30 23.50
CA ARG A 334 -7.22 6.99 22.87
C ARG A 334 -7.25 8.49 23.21
N LYS A 335 -6.10 9.16 23.10
CA LYS A 335 -6.02 10.63 23.13
C LYS A 335 -6.81 11.21 21.93
N PRO A 336 -7.53 12.34 22.05
CA PRO A 336 -8.00 13.11 20.90
C PRO A 336 -6.82 13.51 20.00
N GLY A 337 -7.00 13.42 18.69
CA GLY A 337 -5.94 13.62 17.70
C GLY A 337 -5.77 12.43 16.75
N LEU A 338 -4.62 12.40 16.10
CA LEU A 338 -4.22 11.45 15.06
C LEU A 338 -2.90 10.78 15.46
N ASN A 339 -2.78 9.48 15.20
CA ASN A 339 -1.51 8.75 15.28
C ASN A 339 -0.76 8.79 13.94
N VAL A 340 0.45 8.21 13.87
CA VAL A 340 1.29 8.24 12.65
C VAL A 340 0.57 7.62 11.44
N VAL A 341 -0.20 6.55 11.65
CA VAL A 341 -1.00 5.90 10.59
C VAL A 341 -2.14 6.81 10.11
N ASP A 342 -2.87 7.43 11.02
CA ASP A 342 -3.95 8.38 10.71
C ASP A 342 -3.40 9.64 10.01
N ILE A 343 -2.20 10.09 10.38
CA ILE A 343 -1.49 11.20 9.74
C ILE A 343 -1.10 10.83 8.30
N GLU A 344 -0.49 9.67 8.05
CA GLU A 344 -0.18 9.18 6.69
C GLU A 344 -1.43 9.16 5.81
N HIS A 345 -2.49 8.57 6.34
CA HIS A 345 -3.76 8.43 5.64
C HIS A 345 -4.40 9.79 5.32
N THR A 346 -4.44 10.68 6.32
CA THR A 346 -4.98 12.04 6.17
C THR A 346 -4.15 12.88 5.21
N LEU A 347 -2.81 12.78 5.21
CA LEU A 347 -1.93 13.45 4.25
C LEU A 347 -2.27 13.05 2.80
N CYS A 348 -2.53 11.76 2.56
CA CYS A 348 -2.94 11.27 1.24
C CYS A 348 -4.27 11.89 0.77
N GLU A 349 -5.29 11.91 1.64
CA GLU A 349 -6.59 12.48 1.31
C GLU A 349 -6.58 14.02 1.24
N VAL A 350 -5.70 14.70 1.98
CA VAL A 350 -5.49 16.16 1.88
C VAL A 350 -4.85 16.55 0.54
N PHE A 351 -3.88 15.78 0.04
CA PHE A 351 -3.32 15.99 -1.31
C PHE A 351 -4.40 15.88 -2.38
N LYS A 352 -5.25 14.85 -2.28
CA LYS A 352 -6.42 14.64 -3.14
C LYS A 352 -7.44 15.78 -3.02
N TYR A 353 -7.79 16.22 -1.81
CA TYR A 353 -8.70 17.34 -1.55
C TYR A 353 -8.19 18.63 -2.21
N ARG A 354 -6.90 18.94 -2.04
CA ARG A 354 -6.28 20.13 -2.67
C ARG A 354 -6.28 20.04 -4.19
N ARG A 355 -6.10 18.86 -4.80
CA ARG A 355 -6.24 18.66 -6.26
C ARG A 355 -7.69 18.87 -6.72
N ALA A 356 -8.68 18.32 -6.01
CA ALA A 356 -10.10 18.49 -6.33
C ALA A 356 -10.55 19.96 -6.20
N LYS A 357 -10.12 20.65 -5.14
CA LYS A 357 -10.35 22.08 -4.91
C LYS A 357 -9.80 22.94 -6.05
N ARG A 358 -8.53 22.76 -6.43
CA ARG A 358 -7.89 23.46 -7.57
C ARG A 358 -8.67 23.25 -8.89
N ARG A 359 -9.13 22.03 -9.18
CA ARG A 359 -9.96 21.72 -10.37
C ARG A 359 -11.29 22.50 -10.35
N MET A 360 -11.94 22.58 -9.18
CA MET A 360 -13.20 23.29 -9.00
C MET A 360 -13.04 24.82 -9.16
N GLU A 361 -12.03 25.40 -8.54
CA GLU A 361 -11.69 26.83 -8.63
C GLU A 361 -11.33 27.25 -10.07
N ALA A 362 -10.54 26.44 -10.77
CA ALA A 362 -10.23 26.64 -12.19
C ALA A 362 -11.50 26.59 -13.06
N THR A 363 -12.39 25.63 -12.81
CA THR A 363 -13.67 25.50 -13.52
C THR A 363 -14.61 26.69 -13.27
N ALA A 364 -14.68 27.18 -12.03
CA ALA A 364 -15.46 28.37 -11.68
C ALA A 364 -14.90 29.62 -12.38
N THR A 365 -13.58 29.77 -12.43
CA THR A 365 -12.89 30.87 -13.11
C THR A 365 -13.13 30.83 -14.63
N ALA A 366 -13.03 29.66 -15.26
CA ALA A 366 -13.34 29.48 -16.68
C ALA A 366 -14.82 29.80 -17.02
N LYS A 367 -15.76 29.44 -16.14
CA LYS A 367 -17.20 29.79 -16.29
C LYS A 367 -17.43 31.30 -16.15
N ARG A 368 -16.74 31.99 -15.22
CA ARG A 368 -16.78 33.46 -15.09
C ARG A 368 -16.20 34.14 -16.33
N GLY A 369 -15.05 33.69 -16.84
CA GLY A 369 -14.43 34.22 -18.07
C GLY A 369 -15.30 34.05 -19.31
N LYS A 370 -16.02 32.93 -19.45
CA LYS A 370 -17.00 32.73 -20.53
C LYS A 370 -18.23 33.65 -20.40
N ARG A 371 -18.76 33.87 -19.18
CA ARG A 371 -19.85 34.84 -18.95
C ARG A 371 -19.41 36.28 -19.22
N ALA A 372 -18.18 36.66 -18.87
CA ALA A 372 -17.64 38.00 -19.11
C ALA A 372 -17.37 38.32 -20.59
N ARG A 373 -17.29 37.30 -21.48
CA ARG A 373 -17.20 37.49 -22.94
C ARG A 373 -18.56 37.55 -23.64
N LEU A 374 -19.68 37.40 -22.91
CA LEU A 374 -21.03 37.53 -23.45
C LEU A 374 -21.63 38.90 -23.06
N SER A 375 -21.14 39.94 -23.73
CA SER A 375 -21.80 41.26 -23.74
C SER A 375 -23.01 41.24 -24.69
N PRO A 376 -24.05 42.05 -24.44
CA PRO A 376 -25.38 41.82 -25.01
C PRO A 376 -25.46 42.19 -26.50
N GLY A 377 -25.73 41.20 -27.34
CA GLY A 377 -25.88 41.38 -28.78
C GLY A 377 -26.92 40.43 -29.37
N CYS A 378 -28.02 41.02 -29.85
CA CYS A 378 -29.11 40.41 -30.61
C CYS A 378 -29.94 39.33 -29.90
N ALA A 379 -31.20 39.68 -29.60
CA ALA A 379 -32.23 38.69 -29.33
C ALA A 379 -32.65 38.03 -30.65
N SER A 380 -32.64 36.70 -30.71
CA SER A 380 -33.39 35.94 -31.73
C SER A 380 -34.20 34.84 -31.07
N SER A 381 -35.50 34.87 -31.33
CA SER A 381 -36.45 33.84 -30.94
C SER A 381 -36.25 32.58 -31.76
N VAL A 382 -36.01 31.44 -31.13
CA VAL A 382 -36.15 30.13 -31.79
C VAL A 382 -36.95 29.20 -30.89
N ALA A 383 -37.91 28.50 -31.50
CA ALA A 383 -38.97 27.77 -30.82
C ALA A 383 -38.49 26.52 -30.07
N ALA A 384 -39.31 26.10 -29.10
CA ALA A 384 -39.16 24.80 -28.45
C ALA A 384 -39.45 23.67 -29.45
N SER A 385 -38.54 22.69 -29.50
CA SER A 385 -38.78 21.38 -30.12
C SER A 385 -38.49 20.30 -29.07
N ALA A 386 -39.54 19.65 -28.59
CA ALA A 386 -39.42 18.52 -27.69
C ALA A 386 -38.86 17.31 -28.45
N VAL A 387 -37.67 16.83 -28.08
CA VAL A 387 -37.13 15.55 -28.55
C VAL A 387 -37.26 14.55 -27.42
N THR A 388 -38.28 13.69 -27.54
CA THR A 388 -38.52 12.57 -26.63
C THR A 388 -37.41 11.53 -26.80
N VAL A 389 -36.51 11.41 -25.83
CA VAL A 389 -35.48 10.37 -25.80
C VAL A 389 -35.89 9.30 -24.80
N SER A 390 -36.19 8.09 -25.29
CA SER A 390 -36.51 6.93 -24.45
C SER A 390 -35.35 6.60 -23.50
N PRO A 391 -35.63 6.19 -22.25
CA PRO A 391 -34.58 5.82 -21.31
C PRO A 391 -33.88 4.54 -21.78
N ARG A 392 -32.60 4.63 -22.15
CA ARG A 392 -31.73 3.45 -22.27
C ARG A 392 -31.35 2.99 -20.88
N THR A 393 -31.54 1.70 -20.61
CA THR A 393 -31.24 1.03 -19.34
C THR A 393 -29.78 1.26 -18.92
N ILE A 394 -29.57 1.80 -17.72
CA ILE A 394 -28.25 1.97 -17.13
C ILE A 394 -27.90 0.69 -16.35
N LYS A 395 -26.69 0.17 -16.59
CA LYS A 395 -26.14 -0.95 -15.82
C LYS A 395 -25.70 -0.43 -14.45
N GLN A 396 -26.19 -1.05 -13.39
CA GLN A 396 -25.82 -0.73 -12.01
C GLN A 396 -24.36 -1.18 -11.80
N GLU A 397 -23.42 -0.23 -11.75
CA GLU A 397 -22.03 -0.50 -11.38
C GLU A 397 -21.89 -0.44 -9.85
N ASP A 398 -21.23 -1.42 -9.26
CA ASP A 398 -21.06 -1.55 -7.81
C ASP A 398 -20.50 -0.25 -7.18
N ASP A 399 -21.18 0.25 -6.15
CA ASP A 399 -20.75 1.40 -5.35
C ASP A 399 -19.56 1.05 -4.42
N GLN A 400 -18.42 0.71 -5.01
CA GLN A 400 -17.15 0.48 -4.32
C GLN A 400 -16.12 1.53 -4.76
N ASP A 401 -15.97 2.52 -3.87
CA ASP A 401 -14.77 3.30 -3.53
C ASP A 401 -14.00 4.09 -4.59
N GLY A 402 -13.61 5.30 -4.16
CA GLY A 402 -13.23 6.46 -4.98
C GLY A 402 -12.36 6.19 -6.20
N VAL A 403 -12.87 6.61 -7.36
CA VAL A 403 -12.08 6.77 -8.58
C VAL A 403 -11.20 8.01 -8.41
N ASP A 404 -9.89 7.84 -8.47
CA ASP A 404 -8.97 8.94 -8.78
C ASP A 404 -7.93 8.52 -9.81
N GLY A 405 -7.66 9.42 -10.75
CA GLY A 405 -6.73 9.19 -11.85
C GLY A 405 -5.27 9.18 -11.37
N LEU A 406 -4.81 8.01 -10.95
CA LEU A 406 -3.46 7.53 -11.20
C LEU A 406 -3.46 6.83 -12.56
N ASP A 407 -2.50 7.16 -13.43
CA ASP A 407 -2.40 6.55 -14.75
C ASP A 407 -1.82 5.13 -14.66
N PHE A 408 -2.72 4.17 -14.39
CA PHE A 408 -2.40 2.76 -14.26
C PHE A 408 -2.22 2.04 -15.61
N GLU A 409 -2.30 2.72 -16.77
CA GLU A 409 -1.98 2.07 -18.05
C GLU A 409 -0.52 1.57 -18.07
N ARG A 410 0.38 2.21 -17.31
CA ARG A 410 1.79 1.80 -17.19
C ARG A 410 2.03 0.50 -16.41
N ILE A 411 1.01 -0.03 -15.71
CA ILE A 411 1.08 -1.32 -14.98
C ILE A 411 0.39 -2.45 -15.78
N ARG A 412 -0.38 -2.13 -16.84
CA ARG A 412 -0.88 -3.15 -17.78
C ARG A 412 0.24 -3.64 -18.70
N SER A 413 0.90 -4.73 -18.34
CA SER A 413 1.71 -5.49 -19.29
C SER A 413 0.82 -6.07 -20.39
N ASN A 414 0.90 -5.49 -21.59
CA ASN A 414 0.42 -5.98 -22.89
C ASN A 414 -0.91 -6.77 -22.91
N GLY A 415 -2.03 -6.06 -23.04
CA GLY A 415 -3.32 -6.68 -23.37
C GLY A 415 -4.40 -5.68 -23.75
N SER A 416 -4.62 -5.51 -25.06
CA SER A 416 -5.72 -4.75 -25.70
C SER A 416 -5.87 -3.26 -25.35
N LYS A 417 -5.68 -2.39 -26.36
CA LYS A 417 -6.05 -0.97 -26.29
C LYS A 417 -7.51 -0.80 -26.70
N THR A 418 -8.36 -0.27 -25.81
CA THR A 418 -9.63 0.37 -26.19
C THR A 418 -9.70 1.75 -25.58
N SER A 419 -9.66 2.78 -26.43
CA SER A 419 -9.82 4.17 -25.99
C SER A 419 -11.29 4.47 -25.70
N SER A 420 -11.56 5.10 -24.56
CA SER A 420 -12.87 5.65 -24.25
C SER A 420 -12.72 7.06 -23.71
N SER A 421 -13.00 8.05 -24.55
CA SER A 421 -13.17 9.43 -24.12
C SER A 421 -14.59 9.59 -23.57
N THR A 422 -14.71 9.83 -22.26
CA THR A 422 -15.97 10.22 -21.64
C THR A 422 -15.82 11.56 -20.92
N THR A 423 -16.84 12.40 -21.07
CA THR A 423 -16.87 13.77 -20.55
C THR A 423 -17.43 13.79 -19.13
N ASP A 424 -16.71 14.42 -18.21
CA ASP A 424 -17.13 14.53 -16.81
C ASP A 424 -18.47 15.26 -16.67
N LYS A 425 -19.50 14.51 -16.28
CA LYS A 425 -20.73 15.05 -15.69
C LYS A 425 -20.64 14.88 -14.18
N VAL A 426 -20.80 15.99 -13.46
CA VAL A 426 -20.90 16.00 -11.99
C VAL A 426 -21.99 15.03 -11.56
N ARG A 427 -21.60 13.96 -10.84
CA ARG A 427 -22.53 12.97 -10.28
C ARG A 427 -23.05 13.51 -8.95
N THR A 428 -24.38 13.60 -8.79
CA THR A 428 -25.00 13.76 -7.47
C THR A 428 -25.00 12.39 -6.80
N PHE A 429 -24.33 12.25 -5.66
CA PHE A 429 -24.27 10.99 -4.93
C PHE A 429 -25.54 10.78 -4.12
N ALA A 430 -26.09 9.56 -4.15
CA ALA A 430 -27.10 9.10 -3.19
C ALA A 430 -26.41 8.29 -2.09
N ALA A 431 -26.87 8.40 -0.85
CA ALA A 431 -26.42 7.57 0.25
C ALA A 431 -26.83 6.09 0.02
N SER A 432 -25.91 5.15 0.23
CA SER A 432 -26.28 3.74 0.42
C SER A 432 -27.11 3.62 1.70
N GLY A 433 -28.15 2.79 1.67
CA GLY A 433 -29.02 2.52 2.82
C GLY A 433 -28.38 1.63 3.91
N ASP A 434 -27.13 1.22 3.73
CA ASP A 434 -26.37 0.46 4.71
C ASP A 434 -26.19 1.28 6.01
N THR A 435 -26.48 0.66 7.16
CA THR A 435 -26.15 1.24 8.47
C THR A 435 -24.65 1.48 8.58
N ILE A 436 -24.26 2.65 9.08
CA ILE A 436 -22.84 3.01 9.23
C ILE A 436 -22.27 2.22 10.39
N THR A 437 -21.45 1.24 10.05
CA THR A 437 -20.64 0.52 11.02
C THR A 437 -19.45 1.38 11.46
N GLY A 438 -19.05 1.19 12.71
CA GLY A 438 -17.92 1.87 13.34
C GLY A 438 -17.38 1.01 14.48
N HIS A 439 -17.28 -0.30 14.22
CA HIS A 439 -16.66 -1.27 15.12
C HIS A 439 -15.16 -1.01 15.20
N LEU A 440 -14.59 -1.26 16.38
CA LEU A 440 -13.16 -1.19 16.63
C LEU A 440 -12.70 -2.57 17.14
N PRO A 441 -11.44 -2.99 16.88
CA PRO A 441 -10.83 -4.14 17.54
C PRO A 441 -10.94 -4.02 19.06
N THR A 442 -11.21 -5.13 19.76
CA THR A 442 -11.53 -5.09 21.21
C THR A 442 -10.35 -4.55 22.01
N LYS A 443 -9.14 -5.03 21.68
CA LYS A 443 -7.87 -4.55 22.24
C LYS A 443 -7.66 -3.02 22.15
N TRP A 444 -8.20 -2.33 21.15
CA TRP A 444 -8.07 -0.86 21.03
C TRP A 444 -8.97 -0.07 22.01
N LEU A 445 -9.87 -0.77 22.71
CA LEU A 445 -10.66 -0.22 23.81
C LEU A 445 -9.93 -0.33 25.17
N ALA A 446 -8.69 -0.81 25.18
CA ALA A 446 -7.77 -0.68 26.31
C ALA A 446 -6.63 0.28 25.93
N PRO A 447 -6.12 1.11 26.88
CA PRO A 447 -4.87 1.83 26.66
C PRO A 447 -3.70 0.85 26.53
N ARG A 448 -2.87 1.01 25.49
CA ARG A 448 -1.58 0.31 25.38
C ARG A 448 -0.66 0.83 26.51
N PRO A 449 0.09 -0.03 27.23
CA PRO A 449 1.15 0.44 28.12
C PRO A 449 2.21 1.21 27.32
N ALA A 450 2.85 2.19 27.95
CA ALA A 450 4.03 2.83 27.36
C ALA A 450 5.16 1.79 27.24
N GLU A 451 5.81 1.77 26.08
CA GLU A 451 6.99 0.93 25.86
C GLU A 451 8.19 1.53 26.60
N ALA A 452 8.97 0.68 27.25
CA ALA A 452 10.14 1.06 28.03
C ALA A 452 11.33 0.20 27.58
N TYR A 453 12.42 0.88 27.27
CA TYR A 453 13.64 0.29 26.71
C TYR A 453 14.77 0.40 27.74
N GLU A 454 15.54 -0.68 27.92
CA GLU A 454 16.60 -0.75 28.93
C GLU A 454 17.77 0.21 28.64
N ARG A 455 18.00 0.52 27.35
CA ARG A 455 19.05 1.42 26.83
C ARG A 455 20.41 1.15 27.49
N PRO A 456 20.96 -0.09 27.38
CA PRO A 456 22.20 -0.46 28.04
C PRO A 456 23.39 0.39 27.55
N PRO A 457 24.41 0.62 28.39
CA PRO A 457 25.62 1.31 27.97
C PRO A 457 26.40 0.48 26.92
N PRO A 458 27.32 1.11 26.16
CA PRO A 458 28.22 0.40 25.26
C PRO A 458 28.94 -0.77 25.95
N ILE A 459 29.09 -1.87 25.21
CA ILE A 459 29.95 -3.02 25.55
C ILE A 459 31.40 -2.53 25.67
N ASP A 460 31.86 -1.79 24.66
CA ASP A 460 33.11 -1.04 24.71
C ASP A 460 32.81 0.46 24.75
N ARG A 461 33.18 1.12 25.84
CA ARG A 461 32.96 2.56 26.06
C ARG A 461 34.01 3.46 25.39
N SER A 462 35.07 2.88 24.84
CA SER A 462 36.12 3.61 24.12
C SER A 462 35.87 3.68 22.61
N GLU A 463 35.15 2.69 22.08
CA GLU A 463 34.74 2.62 20.66
C GLU A 463 33.21 2.72 20.47
N GLU A 464 32.45 2.95 21.54
CA GLU A 464 30.98 3.05 21.58
C GLU A 464 30.25 1.86 20.89
N VAL A 465 30.72 0.65 21.16
CA VAL A 465 30.20 -0.58 20.56
C VAL A 465 28.96 -1.08 21.30
N TYR A 466 27.84 -1.25 20.59
CA TYR A 466 26.57 -1.76 21.12
C TYR A 466 26.24 -3.17 20.61
N GLU A 467 25.39 -3.91 21.33
CA GLU A 467 24.95 -5.25 20.92
C GLU A 467 23.82 -5.17 19.88
N VAL A 468 23.96 -5.86 18.75
CA VAL A 468 22.89 -6.02 17.76
C VAL A 468 21.82 -6.96 18.31
N SER A 469 20.54 -6.56 18.26
CA SER A 469 19.42 -7.45 18.53
C SER A 469 19.11 -8.32 17.32
N HIS A 470 18.85 -7.68 16.16
CA HIS A 470 18.59 -8.33 14.89
C HIS A 470 18.64 -7.31 13.74
N ILE A 471 18.61 -7.81 12.50
CA ILE A 471 18.47 -6.99 11.30
C ILE A 471 16.99 -6.79 10.99
N VAL A 472 16.55 -5.54 10.89
CA VAL A 472 15.16 -5.15 10.58
C VAL A 472 14.92 -5.17 9.07
N ALA A 473 15.87 -4.63 8.30
CA ALA A 473 15.77 -4.52 6.84
C ALA A 473 17.15 -4.54 6.17
N ILE A 474 17.20 -4.77 4.86
CA ILE A 474 18.43 -4.70 4.06
C ILE A 474 18.18 -3.92 2.76
N THR A 475 19.20 -3.21 2.24
CA THR A 475 19.09 -2.54 0.93
C THR A 475 19.04 -3.57 -0.21
N PRO A 476 18.45 -3.24 -1.39
CA PRO A 476 18.41 -4.17 -2.53
C PRO A 476 19.80 -4.60 -3.06
N THR A 477 20.83 -3.78 -2.82
CA THR A 477 22.25 -4.05 -3.10
C THR A 477 22.92 -4.97 -2.06
N HIS A 478 22.22 -5.28 -0.97
CA HIS A 478 22.73 -5.91 0.24
C HIS A 478 23.92 -5.20 0.91
N SER A 479 24.19 -3.93 0.56
CA SER A 479 25.35 -3.17 1.06
C SER A 479 25.13 -2.55 2.44
N LYS A 480 23.88 -2.38 2.87
CA LYS A 480 23.54 -1.88 4.20
C LYS A 480 22.37 -2.64 4.83
N CYS A 481 22.42 -2.74 6.15
CA CYS A 481 21.37 -3.29 7.00
C CYS A 481 20.81 -2.19 7.92
N LEU A 482 19.50 -2.21 8.15
CA LEU A 482 18.87 -1.47 9.25
C LEU A 482 18.95 -2.34 10.50
N VAL A 483 19.60 -1.84 11.54
CA VAL A 483 19.94 -2.57 12.76
C VAL A 483 18.99 -2.16 13.89
N ARG A 484 18.38 -3.14 14.57
CA ARG A 484 17.78 -2.94 15.90
C ARG A 484 18.84 -3.21 16.94
N TRP A 485 19.13 -2.25 17.80
CA TRP A 485 20.06 -2.41 18.91
C TRP A 485 19.38 -3.07 20.13
N LYS A 486 20.12 -3.88 20.89
CA LYS A 486 19.56 -4.64 22.00
C LYS A 486 19.21 -3.74 23.18
N GLY A 487 17.95 -3.80 23.60
CA GLY A 487 17.43 -2.95 24.67
C GLY A 487 17.10 -1.52 24.22
N PHE A 488 17.05 -1.25 22.91
CA PHE A 488 16.66 0.03 22.31
C PHE A 488 15.39 -0.13 21.46
N GLY A 489 14.73 1.00 21.14
CA GLY A 489 13.48 1.02 20.39
C GLY A 489 13.67 1.28 18.89
N PRO A 490 12.60 1.17 18.07
CA PRO A 490 12.64 1.48 16.65
C PRO A 490 13.03 2.93 16.31
N GLU A 491 12.96 3.84 17.29
CA GLU A 491 13.48 5.21 17.20
C GLU A 491 15.01 5.29 17.15
N ASP A 492 15.72 4.28 17.66
CA ASP A 492 17.18 4.23 17.72
C ASP A 492 17.80 3.37 16.58
N ASP A 493 16.99 2.86 15.64
CA ASP A 493 17.48 2.00 14.54
C ASP A 493 18.39 2.76 13.55
N THR A 494 19.56 2.21 13.23
CA THR A 494 20.55 2.84 12.33
C THR A 494 20.89 1.99 11.09
N TRP A 495 21.39 2.64 10.03
CA TRP A 495 21.72 2.01 8.74
C TRP A 495 23.24 1.76 8.58
N GLU A 496 23.67 0.59 9.06
CA GLU A 496 25.08 0.16 9.05
C GLU A 496 25.48 -0.56 7.76
N ASN A 497 26.79 -0.60 7.46
CA ASN A 497 27.30 -1.35 6.31
C ASN A 497 27.36 -2.85 6.63
N THR A 498 26.90 -3.68 5.70
CA THR A 498 26.80 -5.14 5.91
C THR A 498 28.16 -5.79 6.17
N ASP A 499 29.21 -5.38 5.42
CA ASP A 499 30.56 -5.92 5.56
C ASP A 499 31.20 -5.56 6.92
N GLU A 500 30.87 -4.37 7.44
CA GLU A 500 31.33 -3.90 8.76
C GLU A 500 30.61 -4.67 9.88
N LEU A 501 29.30 -4.94 9.76
CA LEU A 501 28.58 -5.81 10.70
C LEU A 501 29.12 -7.24 10.73
N VAL A 502 29.36 -7.84 9.55
CA VAL A 502 29.87 -9.22 9.45
C VAL A 502 31.29 -9.33 10.03
N SER A 503 32.17 -8.37 9.73
CA SER A 503 33.54 -8.37 10.28
C SER A 503 33.62 -7.94 11.74
N GLY A 504 32.66 -7.12 12.21
CA GLY A 504 32.49 -6.69 13.60
C GLY A 504 31.80 -7.70 14.52
N GLY A 505 31.53 -8.93 14.06
CA GLY A 505 31.00 -10.01 14.89
C GLY A 505 29.47 -10.17 14.91
N ALA A 506 28.72 -9.39 14.13
CA ALA A 506 27.26 -9.50 13.98
C ALA A 506 26.85 -10.37 12.78
N SER A 507 27.72 -11.28 12.31
CA SER A 507 27.45 -12.11 11.13
C SER A 507 26.22 -13.01 11.27
N GLU A 508 25.97 -13.56 12.46
CA GLU A 508 24.82 -14.43 12.75
C GLU A 508 23.48 -13.71 12.51
N ALA A 509 23.34 -12.45 12.94
CA ALA A 509 22.13 -11.66 12.72
C ALA A 509 21.88 -11.36 11.23
N VAL A 510 22.95 -11.12 10.47
CA VAL A 510 22.87 -10.93 9.00
C VAL A 510 22.51 -12.25 8.31
N GLU A 511 23.12 -13.36 8.73
CA GLU A 511 22.86 -14.70 8.18
C GLU A 511 21.44 -15.19 8.46
N GLU A 512 20.86 -14.93 9.65
CA GLU A 512 19.46 -15.25 9.95
C GLU A 512 18.50 -14.50 9.02
N PHE A 513 18.67 -13.19 8.88
CA PHE A 513 17.82 -12.36 8.02
C PHE A 513 17.94 -12.75 6.55
N MET A 514 19.16 -13.05 6.07
CA MET A 514 19.39 -13.55 4.72
C MET A 514 18.81 -14.95 4.51
N THR A 515 18.82 -15.81 5.53
CA THR A 515 18.18 -17.13 5.49
C THR A 515 16.67 -17.01 5.27
N TRP A 516 16.01 -16.02 5.90
CA TRP A 516 14.60 -15.73 5.62
C TRP A 516 14.35 -15.30 4.17
N ILE A 517 15.08 -14.30 3.66
CA ILE A 517 14.93 -13.79 2.29
C ILE A 517 15.16 -14.91 1.25
N ASN A 518 16.19 -15.72 1.44
CA ASN A 518 16.46 -16.86 0.56
C ASN A 518 15.37 -17.94 0.70
N GLY A 519 14.87 -18.21 1.91
CA GLY A 519 13.77 -19.15 2.15
C GLY A 519 12.49 -18.81 1.37
N VAL A 520 12.11 -17.53 1.31
CA VAL A 520 10.97 -17.04 0.50
C VAL A 520 11.23 -17.25 -1.00
N ARG A 521 12.44 -16.97 -1.49
CA ARG A 521 12.83 -17.20 -2.89
C ARG A 521 12.79 -18.69 -3.25
N ASP A 522 13.32 -19.53 -2.38
CA ASP A 522 13.42 -20.97 -2.61
C ASP A 522 12.03 -21.62 -2.57
N GLU A 523 11.08 -21.11 -1.78
CA GLU A 523 9.69 -21.56 -1.81
C GLU A 523 9.02 -21.23 -3.15
N ILE A 524 9.24 -20.03 -3.72
CA ILE A 524 8.78 -19.72 -5.09
C ILE A 524 9.34 -20.72 -6.10
N GLY A 525 10.62 -21.10 -5.97
CA GLY A 525 11.25 -22.16 -6.77
C GLY A 525 10.56 -23.52 -6.63
N ARG A 526 10.36 -23.98 -5.39
CA ARG A 526 9.67 -25.25 -5.07
C ARG A 526 8.24 -25.27 -5.63
N MET A 527 7.49 -24.17 -5.49
CA MET A 527 6.13 -24.05 -6.03
C MET A 527 6.11 -24.18 -7.56
N LEU A 528 7.03 -23.50 -8.26
CA LEU A 528 7.14 -23.56 -9.73
C LEU A 528 7.52 -24.97 -10.23
N ASP A 529 8.44 -25.65 -9.55
CA ASP A 529 8.82 -27.02 -9.91
C ASP A 529 7.69 -28.02 -9.61
N ALA A 530 6.93 -27.82 -8.52
CA ALA A 530 5.76 -28.63 -8.21
C ALA A 530 4.65 -28.50 -9.27
N GLU A 531 4.28 -27.27 -9.68
CA GLU A 531 3.31 -27.05 -10.76
C GLU A 531 3.78 -27.66 -12.09
N LYS A 532 5.07 -27.54 -12.39
CA LYS A 532 5.68 -28.13 -13.59
C LYS A 532 5.61 -29.67 -13.59
N GLN A 533 5.88 -30.32 -12.46
CA GLN A 533 5.76 -31.78 -12.37
C GLN A 533 4.30 -32.23 -12.43
N GLN A 534 3.39 -31.57 -11.73
CA GLN A 534 1.95 -31.86 -11.81
C GLN A 534 1.44 -31.76 -13.26
N ARG A 535 1.90 -30.75 -14.02
CA ARG A 535 1.60 -30.63 -15.44
C ARG A 535 2.16 -31.81 -16.27
N LEU A 536 3.42 -32.18 -16.06
CA LEU A 536 4.06 -33.30 -16.77
C LEU A 536 3.41 -34.66 -16.42
N GLU A 537 2.89 -34.83 -15.22
CA GLU A 537 2.09 -36.00 -14.82
C GLU A 537 0.76 -36.05 -15.57
N LEU A 538 0.02 -34.93 -15.58
CA LEU A 538 -1.25 -34.81 -16.32
C LEU A 538 -1.07 -35.04 -17.83
N GLU A 539 0.02 -34.54 -18.43
CA GLU A 539 0.37 -34.77 -19.85
C GLU A 539 0.73 -36.25 -20.14
N LYS A 540 1.21 -37.01 -19.15
CA LYS A 540 1.50 -38.45 -19.26
C LYS A 540 0.30 -39.35 -18.97
N MET A 541 -0.74 -38.83 -18.30
CA MET A 541 -1.95 -39.62 -18.03
C MET A 541 -2.71 -39.89 -19.33
N SER A 542 -2.96 -41.17 -19.62
CA SER A 542 -3.86 -41.57 -20.72
C SER A 542 -5.22 -40.87 -20.58
N ALA A 543 -5.79 -40.44 -21.70
CA ALA A 543 -7.14 -39.86 -21.76
C ALA A 543 -8.21 -40.73 -21.09
N GLN A 544 -8.01 -42.06 -21.08
CA GLN A 544 -8.89 -43.02 -20.42
C GLN A 544 -8.78 -42.97 -18.89
N SER A 545 -7.56 -42.74 -18.36
CA SER A 545 -7.31 -42.53 -16.93
C SER A 545 -7.90 -41.21 -16.43
N LEU A 546 -7.74 -40.13 -17.20
CA LEU A 546 -8.33 -38.81 -16.90
C LEU A 546 -9.88 -38.87 -16.86
N MET A 547 -10.49 -39.64 -17.75
CA MET A 547 -11.94 -39.90 -17.77
C MET A 547 -12.41 -40.73 -16.56
N ASP A 548 -11.70 -41.79 -16.20
CA ASP A 548 -12.11 -42.68 -15.10
C ASP A 548 -11.86 -42.07 -13.71
N ASP A 549 -10.84 -41.22 -13.54
CA ASP A 549 -10.68 -40.46 -12.30
C ASP A 549 -11.79 -39.39 -12.15
N SER A 550 -12.18 -38.73 -13.24
CA SER A 550 -13.37 -37.85 -13.27
C SER A 550 -14.66 -38.60 -12.87
N ARG A 551 -14.82 -39.85 -13.33
CA ARG A 551 -15.94 -40.75 -12.93
C ARG A 551 -15.87 -41.18 -11.47
N LYS A 552 -14.69 -41.49 -10.93
CA LYS A 552 -14.51 -41.79 -9.49
C LYS A 552 -14.83 -40.57 -8.61
N ARG A 553 -14.40 -39.38 -9.00
CA ARG A 553 -14.75 -38.12 -8.31
C ARG A 553 -16.24 -37.81 -8.38
N THR A 554 -16.94 -38.12 -9.49
CA THR A 554 -18.41 -38.02 -9.55
C THR A 554 -19.15 -39.11 -8.77
N SER A 555 -18.52 -40.28 -8.54
CA SER A 555 -19.04 -41.31 -7.64
C SER A 555 -18.99 -40.84 -6.17
N MET A 556 -17.85 -40.33 -5.70
CA MET A 556 -17.74 -39.73 -4.35
C MET A 556 -18.71 -38.56 -4.13
N ARG A 557 -19.01 -37.78 -5.18
CA ARG A 557 -20.02 -36.71 -5.15
C ARG A 557 -21.45 -37.21 -4.84
N ARG A 558 -21.73 -38.52 -4.97
CA ARG A 558 -22.99 -39.14 -4.53
C ARG A 558 -22.97 -39.70 -3.11
N SER A 559 -21.79 -39.84 -2.47
CA SER A 559 -21.66 -40.43 -1.13
C SER A 559 -21.51 -39.42 0.02
N GLY A 560 -21.74 -38.13 -0.23
CA GLY A 560 -22.06 -37.16 0.83
C GLY A 560 -20.89 -36.54 1.62
N MET A 561 -19.64 -36.73 1.22
CA MET A 561 -18.48 -36.03 1.82
C MET A 561 -17.62 -35.38 0.73
N GLY A 562 -17.56 -34.05 0.70
CA GLY A 562 -16.69 -33.26 -0.19
C GLY A 562 -17.38 -32.04 -0.81
N LEU A 563 -16.71 -30.89 -0.77
CA LEU A 563 -17.19 -29.61 -1.34
C LEU A 563 -17.49 -29.75 -2.85
N PRO A 564 -18.66 -29.32 -3.34
CA PRO A 564 -19.15 -29.66 -4.69
C PRO A 564 -18.41 -29.01 -5.87
N PHE A 565 -17.43 -28.12 -5.62
CA PHE A 565 -16.75 -27.31 -6.65
C PHE A 565 -15.23 -27.51 -6.74
N ALA A 566 -14.59 -28.24 -5.82
CA ALA A 566 -13.13 -28.35 -5.77
C ALA A 566 -12.47 -29.13 -6.94
N ASN A 567 -13.26 -29.73 -7.83
CA ASN A 567 -12.80 -30.66 -8.87
C ASN A 567 -13.59 -30.56 -10.19
N LEU A 568 -13.77 -29.35 -10.73
CA LEU A 568 -14.05 -29.24 -12.17
C LEU A 568 -12.77 -29.57 -12.97
N PRO A 569 -12.89 -30.26 -14.12
CA PRO A 569 -11.73 -30.63 -14.92
C PRO A 569 -11.02 -29.37 -15.43
N LEU A 570 -9.69 -29.39 -15.37
CA LEU A 570 -8.82 -28.46 -16.08
C LEU A 570 -9.24 -28.43 -17.55
N ARG A 571 -9.98 -27.40 -17.98
CA ARG A 571 -10.21 -27.15 -19.39
C ARG A 571 -8.89 -26.68 -19.99
N LEU A 572 -8.25 -27.59 -20.73
CA LEU A 572 -7.09 -27.28 -21.56
C LEU A 572 -7.40 -26.02 -22.41
N PRO A 573 -6.51 -25.03 -22.44
CA PRO A 573 -6.68 -23.87 -23.31
C PRO A 573 -6.46 -24.28 -24.77
N PHE A 574 -7.34 -23.79 -25.64
CA PHE A 574 -7.05 -23.48 -27.03
C PHE A 574 -6.82 -21.96 -27.12
#